data_AF-A0A7G9P4K5-F1
#
_entry.id   AF-A0A7G9P4K5-F1
#
_cell.length_a   1.000
_cell.length_b   1.000
_cell.length_c   1.000
_cell.angle_alpha   90.00
_cell.angle_beta   90.00
_cell.angle_gamma   90.00
#
_symmetry.space_group_name_H-M   'P 1'
#
loop_
_entity.id
_entity.type
_entity.pdbx_description
1 polymer ?
#
loop_
_entity_poly.entity_id
_entity_poly.type
_entity_poly.pdbx_seq_one_letter_code
_entity_poly.pdbx_strand_id
1 'polypeptide(L)' 'MIEQLKSDTIIRKIGGRFKLTALIQHRWRELMDGARPLIERQGRNDLELAIEEILQEKITIDYEASDVTDPKTALK' A
#
# COMPACT_ATOMS: atom_id res chain seq x y z
N MET A 1 0.59 5.18 -16.58
CA MET A 1 0.92 4.83 -15.17
C MET A 1 0.32 5.90 -14.29
N ILE A 2 -0.45 5.53 -13.27
CA ILE A 2 -1.10 6.48 -12.34
C ILE A 2 0.00 7.41 -11.78
N GLU A 3 -0.15 8.73 -11.97
CA GLU A 3 0.87 9.74 -11.63
C GLU A 3 1.34 9.64 -10.17
N GLN A 4 0.43 9.30 -9.27
CA GLN A 4 0.70 9.18 -7.84
C GLN A 4 1.69 8.05 -7.48
N LEU A 5 1.84 7.03 -8.34
CA LEU A 5 2.82 5.95 -8.18
C LEU A 5 4.22 6.28 -8.74
N LYS A 6 4.43 7.50 -9.25
CA LYS A 6 5.76 7.99 -9.66
C LYS A 6 6.61 8.46 -8.49
N SER A 7 6.00 8.72 -7.31
CA SER A 7 6.74 9.19 -6.15
C SER A 7 7.68 8.11 -5.61
N ASP A 8 8.99 8.34 -5.68
CA ASP A 8 10.00 7.44 -5.12
C ASP A 8 9.93 7.32 -3.60
N THR A 9 9.29 8.28 -2.90
CA THR A 9 9.23 8.30 -1.43
C THR A 9 8.48 7.11 -0.86
N ILE A 10 7.26 6.85 -1.35
CA ILE A 10 6.44 5.73 -0.86
C ILE A 10 7.08 4.38 -1.23
N ILE A 11 7.71 4.32 -2.41
CA ILE A 11 8.43 3.14 -2.89
C ILE A 11 9.61 2.83 -1.96
N ARG A 12 10.41 3.84 -1.60
CA ARG A 12 11.54 3.66 -0.68
C ARG A 12 11.08 3.27 0.72
N LYS A 13 9.99 3.86 1.21
CA LYS A 13 9.40 3.55 2.53
C LYS A 13 8.90 2.10 2.63
N ILE A 14 8.28 1.60 1.57
CA ILE A 14 7.75 0.22 1.51
C ILE A 14 8.82 -0.81 1.12
N GLY A 15 9.98 -0.37 0.62
CA GLY A 15 11.07 -1.26 0.26
C GLY A 15 11.03 -1.79 -1.17
N GLY A 16 10.52 -0.98 -2.10
CA GLY A 16 10.57 -1.25 -3.53
C GLY A 16 9.21 -1.46 -4.17
N ARG A 17 9.21 -1.46 -5.51
CA ARG A 17 8.00 -1.55 -6.33
C ARG A 17 7.27 -2.88 -6.13
N PHE A 18 8.01 -3.98 -5.97
CA PHE A 18 7.41 -5.30 -5.75
C PHE A 18 6.56 -5.35 -4.46
N LYS A 19 7.13 -4.89 -3.33
CA LYS A 19 6.41 -4.84 -2.05
C LYS A 19 5.20 -3.89 -2.11
N LEU A 20 5.35 -2.73 -2.76
CA LEU A 20 4.24 -1.80 -2.97
C LEU A 20 3.11 -2.44 -3.79
N THR A 21 3.44 -3.11 -4.90
CA THR A 21 2.47 -3.81 -5.73
C THR A 21 1.78 -4.95 -4.99
N ALA A 22 2.50 -5.68 -4.13
CA ALA A 22 1.91 -6.71 -3.28
C ALA A 22 0.96 -6.12 -2.23
N LEU A 23 1.34 -5.02 -1.57
CA LEU A 23 0.49 -4.33 -0.58
C LEU A 23 -0.80 -3.81 -1.22
N ILE A 24 -0.72 -3.20 -2.40
CA ILE A 24 -1.90 -2.73 -3.15
C ILE A 24 -2.83 -3.91 -3.46
N GLN A 25 -2.30 -5.02 -3.97
CA GLN A 25 -3.10 -6.21 -4.30
C GLN A 25 -3.76 -6.83 -3.07
N HIS A 26 -3.03 -6.92 -1.95
CA HIS A 26 -3.56 -7.42 -0.69
C HIS A 26 -4.74 -6.57 -0.23
N ARG A 27 -4.54 -5.25 -0.15
CA ARG A 27 -5.60 -4.33 0.28
C ARG A 27 -6.79 -4.32 -0.68
N TRP A 28 -6.52 -4.36 -1.98
CA TRP A 28 -7.57 -4.41 -2.98
C TRP A 28 -8.48 -5.64 -2.78
N ARG A 29 -7.89 -6.80 -2.47
CA ARG A 29 -8.66 -8.02 -2.14
C ARG A 29 -9.51 -7.85 -0.89
N GLU A 30 -8.96 -7.28 0.19
CA GLU A 30 -9.74 -7.04 1.42
C GLU A 30 -10.99 -6.18 1.13
N LEU A 31 -10.85 -5.14 0.32
CA LEU A 31 -11.97 -4.29 -0.07
C LEU A 31 -13.01 -5.06 -0.91
N MET A 32 -12.57 -5.93 -1.82
CA MET A 32 -13.48 -6.83 -2.55
C MET A 32 -14.23 -7.79 -1.63
N ASP A 33 -13.57 -8.27 -0.57
CA ASP A 33 -14.14 -9.16 0.44
C ASP A 33 -15.04 -8.43 1.45
N GLY A 34 -15.27 -7.11 1.26
CA GLY A 34 -16.18 -6.30 2.06
C GLY A 34 -15.55 -5.60 3.26
N ALA A 35 -14.22 -5.53 3.33
CA ALA A 35 -13.55 -4.74 4.36
C ALA A 35 -13.98 -3.28 4.31
N ARG A 36 -14.08 -2.65 5.48
CA ARG A 36 -14.46 -1.25 5.59
C ARG A 36 -13.37 -0.34 5.00
N PRO A 37 -13.72 0.60 4.11
CA PRO A 37 -12.83 1.68 3.69
C PRO A 37 -12.36 2.53 4.87
N LEU A 38 -11.07 2.87 4.89
CA LEU A 38 -10.45 3.77 5.86
C LEU A 38 -10.58 5.25 5.45
N ILE A 39 -10.95 5.49 4.19
CA ILE A 39 -11.22 6.82 3.64
C ILE A 39 -12.54 6.82 2.87
N GLU A 40 -13.06 8.02 2.58
CA GLU A 40 -14.26 8.16 1.77
C GLU A 40 -14.04 7.73 0.31
N ARG A 41 -14.97 6.93 -0.21
CA ARG A 41 -14.85 6.36 -1.55
C ARG A 41 -14.90 7.41 -2.66
N GLN A 42 -15.70 8.46 -2.51
CA GLN A 42 -15.83 9.57 -3.49
C GLN A 42 -15.96 9.08 -4.96
N GLY A 43 -16.68 7.97 -5.18
CA GLY A 43 -16.87 7.38 -6.52
C GLY A 43 -15.72 6.49 -7.05
N ARG A 44 -14.63 6.33 -6.30
CA ARG A 44 -13.49 5.48 -6.66
C ARG A 44 -13.85 3.99 -6.64
N ASN A 45 -13.22 3.21 -7.51
CA ASN A 45 -13.27 1.75 -7.42
C ASN A 45 -12.34 1.22 -6.30
N ASP A 46 -12.40 -0.08 -5.98
CA ASP A 46 -11.61 -0.66 -4.89
C ASP A 46 -10.09 -0.55 -5.09
N LEU A 47 -9.62 -0.62 -6.32
CA LEU A 47 -8.18 -0.50 -6.61
C LEU A 47 -7.70 0.94 -6.37
N GLU A 48 -8.45 1.92 -6.86
CA GLU A 48 -8.18 3.34 -6.64
C GLU A 48 -8.25 3.70 -5.15
N LEU A 49 -9.23 3.15 -4.45
CA LEU A 49 -9.39 3.32 -3.01
C LEU A 49 -8.20 2.73 -2.23
N ALA A 50 -7.79 1.50 -2.54
CA ALA A 50 -6.63 0.86 -1.93
C ALA A 50 -5.34 1.68 -2.12
N ILE A 51 -5.12 2.20 -3.33
CA ILE A 51 -3.97 3.05 -3.65
C ILE A 51 -4.01 4.32 -2.79
N GLU A 52 -5.15 4.99 -2.72
CA GLU A 52 -5.31 6.23 -1.97
C GLU A 52 -5.12 6.02 -0.45
N GLU A 53 -5.62 4.92 0.12
CA GLU A 53 -5.39 4.56 1.53
C GLU A 53 -3.89 4.36 1.83
N ILE A 54 -3.15 3.74 0.91
CA ILE A 54 -1.70 3.53 1.05
C ILE A 54 -0.94 4.86 0.89
N LEU A 55 -1.34 5.72 -0.05
CA LEU A 55 -0.72 7.03 -0.26
C LEU A 55 -0.94 7.98 0.92
N GLN A 56 -2.09 7.89 1.59
CA GLN A 56 -2.39 8.61 2.83
C GLN A 56 -1.79 7.95 4.07
N GLU A 57 -0.94 6.93 3.90
CA GLU A 57 -0.25 6.20 4.96
C GLU A 57 -1.20 5.58 6.00
N LYS A 58 -2.46 5.33 5.62
CA LYS A 58 -3.45 4.62 6.47
C LYS A 58 -3.17 3.12 6.52
N ILE A 59 -2.48 2.61 5.50
CA ILE A 59 -2.14 1.20 5.33
C ILE A 59 -0.66 1.09 5.00
N THR A 60 0.03 0.21 5.70
CA THR A 60 1.44 -0.12 5.51
C THR A 60 1.66 -1.58 5.88
N ILE A 61 2.82 -2.11 5.51
CA ILE A 61 3.30 -3.39 6.02
C ILE A 61 3.69 -3.20 7.48
N ASP A 62 3.22 -4.09 8.35
CA ASP A 62 3.75 -4.24 9.71
C ASP A 62 4.96 -5.19 9.64
N TYR A 63 6.17 -4.64 9.71
CA TYR A 63 7.41 -5.42 9.59
C TYR A 63 7.77 -6.16 10.88
N GLU A 64 7.22 -5.77 12.03
CA GLU A 64 7.48 -6.45 13.31
C GLU A 64 6.55 -7.67 13.46
N ALA A 65 5.35 -7.59 12.89
CA ALA A 65 4.37 -8.67 12.91
C ALA A 65 4.36 -9.55 11.64
N SER A 66 5.35 -9.42 10.75
CA SER A 66 5.44 -10.23 9.53
C SER A 66 6.85 -10.70 9.23
N ASP A 67 6.98 -11.76 8.42
CA ASP A 67 8.27 -12.26 7.92
C ASP A 67 8.87 -11.38 6.80
N VAL A 68 8.36 -10.16 6.61
CA VAL A 68 8.85 -9.23 5.59
C VAL A 68 9.99 -8.41 6.17
N THR A 69 11.16 -8.46 5.54
CA THR A 69 12.32 -7.65 5.97
C THR A 69 12.02 -6.15 5.90
N ASP A 70 12.27 -5.42 6.99
CA ASP A 70 12.18 -3.96 7.03
C ASP A 70 13.23 -3.35 6.07
N PRO A 71 12.82 -2.43 5.18
CA PRO A 71 13.73 -1.74 4.27
C PRO A 71 14.92 -1.03 4.96
N LYS A 72 14.74 -0.57 6.21
CA LYS A 72 15.76 0.13 7.00
C LYS A 72 16.88 -0.81 7.47
N THR A 73 16.57 -2.08 7.74
CA THR A 73 17.58 -3.07 8.16
C THR A 73 18.30 -3.71 6.99
N ALA A 74 17.70 -3.71 5.79
CA ALA A 74 18.28 -4.28 4.58
C ALA A 74 19.42 -3.44 3.94
N LEU A 75 19.57 -2.16 4.34
CA LEU A 75 20.58 -1.23 3.81
C LEU A 75 21.89 -1.20 4.63
N LYS A 76 22.17 -2.23 5.44
CA LYS A 76 23.44 -2.37 6.16
C LYS A 76 24.50 -3.07 5.33
#